data_AF-A0A2H9P122-F1
#
_entry.id   AF-A0A2H9P122-F1
#
_cell.length_a   1.000
_cell.length_b   1.000
_cell.length_c   1.000
_cell.angle_alpha   90.00
_cell.angle_beta   90.00
_cell.angle_gamma   90.00
#
_symmetry.space_group_name_H-M   'P 1'
#
loop_
_entity.id
_entity.type
_entity.pdbx_description
1 polymer ?
#
loop_
_entity_poly.entity_id
_entity_poly.type
_entity_poly.pdbx_seq_one_letter_code
_entity_poly.pdbx_strand_id
1 'polypeptide(L)'
;MESSFKNSIREYTIIQLVNFLKIRDSIRYDLRQIEKEDVDVALRPFWQPIHDHRDALETFRNQYHAHLQDDKSTQFDKTIEQILHDSKFAGSWNDITFYAGCVLQYSKFMRSNFETEWHTAESKYMLSNITKDIGFLFERTDVQHIQDVDLELKKSQDLVIKNLKEKNLKTEESTIEKVSFSYTDRPP
;
A
#
# COMPACT_ATOMS: atom_id res chain seq x y z
N MET A 1 -17.12 7.46 24.46
CA MET A 1 -17.34 8.24 23.22
C MET A 1 -16.13 8.10 22.28
N GLU A 2 -14.89 8.30 22.75
CA GLU A 2 -13.66 8.11 21.93
C GLU A 2 -13.48 6.68 21.38
N SER A 3 -13.82 5.64 22.14
CA SER A 3 -13.66 4.23 21.72
C SER A 3 -14.53 3.86 20.51
N SER A 4 -15.76 4.38 20.41
CA SER A 4 -16.67 4.06 19.31
C SER A 4 -16.20 4.69 18.01
N PHE A 5 -15.67 5.92 18.07
CA PHE A 5 -15.17 6.65 16.92
C PHE A 5 -13.86 6.04 16.37
N LYS A 6 -12.94 5.62 17.25
CA LYS A 6 -11.72 4.89 16.85
C LYS A 6 -12.05 3.57 16.13
N ASN A 7 -13.06 2.85 16.59
CA ASN A 7 -13.51 1.62 15.93
C ASN A 7 -14.03 1.89 14.52
N SER A 8 -14.90 2.90 14.34
CA SER A 8 -15.41 3.27 13.00
C SER A 8 -14.29 3.71 12.05
N ILE A 9 -13.30 4.46 12.54
CA ILE A 9 -12.12 4.84 11.74
C ILE A 9 -11.35 3.60 11.32
N ARG A 10 -11.06 2.69 12.26
CA ARG A 10 -10.35 1.44 11.97
C ARG A 10 -11.05 0.63 10.88
N GLU A 11 -12.36 0.46 11.00
CA GLU A 11 -13.17 -0.30 10.06
C GLU A 11 -13.14 0.31 8.66
N TYR A 12 -13.30 1.64 8.59
CA TYR A 12 -13.17 2.39 7.36
C TYR A 12 -11.78 2.22 6.74
N THR A 13 -10.71 2.29 7.55
CA THR A 13 -9.34 2.08 7.06
C THR A 13 -9.14 0.69 6.48
N ILE A 14 -9.65 -0.37 7.11
CA ILE A 14 -9.57 -1.74 6.60
C ILE A 14 -10.20 -1.84 5.20
N ILE A 15 -11.35 -1.20 4.99
CA ILE A 15 -12.00 -1.14 3.67
C ILE A 15 -11.09 -0.42 2.65
N GLN A 16 -10.44 0.67 3.07
CA GLN A 16 -9.51 1.39 2.22
C GLN A 16 -8.22 0.59 1.91
N LEU A 17 -7.78 -0.33 2.76
CA LEU A 17 -6.64 -1.20 2.45
C LEU A 17 -6.92 -2.13 1.25
N VAL A 18 -8.15 -2.64 1.11
CA VAL A 18 -8.54 -3.42 -0.09
C VAL A 18 -8.50 -2.56 -1.35
N ASN A 19 -8.94 -1.31 -1.22
CA ASN A 19 -8.93 -0.33 -2.30
C ASN A 19 -7.50 0.00 -2.74
N PHE A 20 -6.57 0.17 -1.79
CA PHE A 20 -5.14 0.32 -2.06
C PHE A 20 -4.58 -0.86 -2.85
N LEU A 21 -4.90 -2.11 -2.48
CA LEU A 21 -4.40 -3.29 -3.21
C LEU A 21 -4.84 -3.28 -4.68
N LYS A 22 -6.09 -2.88 -4.97
CA LYS A 22 -6.61 -2.74 -6.35
C LYS A 22 -5.90 -1.64 -7.14
N ILE A 23 -5.70 -0.47 -6.52
CA ILE A 23 -4.96 0.64 -7.13
C ILE A 23 -3.54 0.18 -7.46
N ARG A 24 -2.85 -0.44 -6.50
CA ARG A 24 -1.50 -0.98 -6.69
C ARG A 24 -1.45 -2.00 -7.82
N ASP A 25 -2.37 -2.96 -7.87
CA ASP A 25 -2.39 -3.98 -8.92
C ASP A 25 -2.51 -3.35 -10.32
N SER A 26 -3.32 -2.28 -10.45
CA SER A 26 -3.42 -1.49 -11.69
C SER A 26 -2.11 -0.75 -12.00
N ILE A 27 -1.54 -0.05 -11.02
CA ILE A 27 -0.27 0.67 -11.18
C ILE A 27 0.86 -0.27 -11.57
N ARG A 28 0.95 -1.45 -10.94
CA ARG A 28 1.96 -2.47 -11.27
C ARG A 28 1.80 -2.95 -12.71
N TYR A 29 0.57 -3.10 -13.20
CA TYR A 29 0.33 -3.42 -14.59
C TYR A 29 0.84 -2.31 -15.52
N ASP A 30 0.54 -1.05 -15.20
CA ASP A 30 0.98 0.09 -16.02
C ASP A 30 2.51 0.25 -16.00
N LEU A 31 3.14 0.11 -14.84
CA LEU A 31 4.60 0.11 -14.68
C LEU A 31 5.29 -0.95 -15.54
N ARG A 32 4.65 -2.11 -15.75
CA ARG A 32 5.16 -3.14 -16.66
C ARG A 32 5.13 -2.70 -18.12
N GLN A 33 4.08 -1.99 -18.54
CA GLN A 33 3.96 -1.50 -19.92
C GLN A 33 5.05 -0.48 -20.27
N ILE A 34 5.52 0.27 -19.27
CA ILE A 34 6.58 1.27 -19.43
C ILE A 34 7.97 0.78 -18.98
N GLU A 35 8.14 -0.53 -18.76
CA GLU A 35 9.41 -1.16 -18.34
C GLU A 35 10.00 -0.61 -17.02
N LYS A 36 9.13 -0.25 -16.07
CA LYS A 36 9.48 0.29 -14.74
C LYS A 36 8.99 -0.59 -13.58
N GLU A 37 8.73 -1.88 -13.80
CA GLU A 37 8.18 -2.77 -12.77
C GLU A 37 9.05 -2.89 -11.51
N ASP A 38 10.35 -2.68 -11.62
CA ASP A 38 11.27 -2.68 -10.47
C ASP A 38 11.00 -1.57 -9.46
N VAL A 39 10.28 -0.51 -9.85
CA VAL A 39 9.83 0.52 -8.91
C VAL A 39 8.87 -0.10 -7.90
N ASP A 40 7.89 -0.89 -8.34
CA ASP A 40 6.98 -1.59 -7.42
C ASP A 40 7.76 -2.58 -6.55
N VAL A 41 8.77 -3.27 -7.11
CA VAL A 41 9.65 -4.14 -6.32
C VAL A 41 10.40 -3.36 -5.23
N ALA A 42 10.93 -2.18 -5.54
CA ALA A 42 11.63 -1.35 -4.57
C ALA A 42 10.68 -0.84 -3.47
N LEU A 43 9.42 -0.59 -3.79
CA LEU A 43 8.37 -0.17 -2.85
C LEU A 43 7.77 -1.33 -2.04
N ARG A 44 8.28 -2.57 -2.17
CA ARG A 44 7.84 -3.75 -1.40
C ARG A 44 7.68 -3.51 0.09
N PRO A 45 8.59 -2.82 0.79
CA PRO A 45 8.43 -2.56 2.22
C PRO A 45 7.11 -1.85 2.58
N PHE A 46 6.54 -1.08 1.65
CA PHE A 46 5.28 -0.36 1.89
C PHE A 46 4.04 -1.15 1.50
N TRP A 47 4.07 -1.96 0.45
CA TRP A 47 2.85 -2.68 0.05
C TRP A 47 2.77 -4.11 0.58
N GLN A 48 3.90 -4.78 0.84
CA GLN A 48 3.92 -6.19 1.23
C GLN A 48 3.20 -6.45 2.55
N PRO A 49 3.39 -5.65 3.61
CA PRO A 49 2.69 -5.88 4.88
C PRO A 49 1.17 -5.88 4.74
N ILE A 50 0.62 -5.08 3.82
CA ILE A 50 -0.82 -5.02 3.54
C ILE A 50 -1.22 -6.21 2.66
N HIS A 51 -0.39 -6.52 1.66
CA HIS A 51 -0.64 -7.60 0.72
C HIS A 51 -0.68 -8.99 1.40
N ASP A 52 0.16 -9.21 2.41
CA ASP A 52 0.19 -10.46 3.19
C ASP A 52 -1.15 -10.75 3.89
N HIS A 53 -1.98 -9.73 4.05
CA HIS A 53 -3.32 -9.83 4.63
C HIS A 53 -4.45 -9.70 3.62
N ARG A 54 -4.18 -9.77 2.30
CA ARG A 54 -5.19 -9.56 1.24
C ARG A 54 -6.47 -10.38 1.46
N ASP A 55 -6.34 -11.69 1.68
CA ASP A 55 -7.51 -12.58 1.83
C ASP A 55 -8.35 -12.23 3.06
N ALA A 56 -7.69 -11.87 4.16
CA ALA A 56 -8.33 -11.45 5.40
C ALA A 56 -9.07 -10.11 5.20
N LEU A 57 -8.43 -9.15 4.52
CA LEU A 57 -9.02 -7.84 4.20
C LEU A 57 -10.23 -7.97 3.26
N GLU A 58 -10.14 -8.82 2.24
CA GLU A 58 -11.25 -9.07 1.31
C GLU A 58 -12.41 -9.79 2.01
N THR A 59 -12.11 -10.76 2.87
CA THR A 59 -13.12 -11.46 3.70
C THR A 59 -13.85 -10.46 4.60
N PHE A 60 -13.11 -9.61 5.31
CA PHE A 60 -13.69 -8.56 6.15
C PHE A 60 -14.60 -7.63 5.33
N ARG A 61 -14.11 -7.12 4.20
CA ARG A 61 -14.88 -6.22 3.33
C ARG A 61 -16.18 -6.88 2.87
N ASN A 62 -16.13 -8.12 2.41
CA ASN A 62 -17.30 -8.83 1.91
C ASN A 62 -18.33 -9.10 3.01
N GLN A 63 -17.87 -9.55 4.18
CA GLN A 63 -18.74 -9.75 5.35
C GLN A 63 -19.34 -8.43 5.84
N TYR A 64 -18.57 -7.33 5.81
CA TYR A 64 -19.06 -6.00 6.16
C TYR A 64 -20.10 -5.46 5.16
N HIS A 65 -19.90 -5.64 3.85
CA HIS A 65 -20.91 -5.27 2.86
C HIS A 65 -22.18 -6.10 2.97
N ALA A 66 -22.07 -7.41 3.20
CA ALA A 66 -23.24 -8.26 3.48
C ALA A 66 -23.98 -7.80 4.73
N HIS A 67 -23.23 -7.48 5.79
CA HIS A 67 -23.74 -6.93 7.04
C HIS A 67 -24.49 -5.58 6.86
N LEU A 68 -24.11 -4.76 5.87
CA LEU A 68 -24.83 -3.53 5.51
C LEU A 68 -26.03 -3.75 4.57
N GLN A 69 -26.10 -4.86 3.84
CA GLN A 69 -27.18 -5.15 2.88
C GLN A 69 -28.36 -5.90 3.50
N ASP A 70 -28.16 -6.61 4.61
CA ASP A 70 -29.20 -7.32 5.37
C ASP A 70 -30.08 -6.39 6.24
N ASP A 71 -30.00 -5.07 6.02
CA ASP A 71 -30.67 -3.95 6.72
C ASP A 71 -32.21 -3.94 6.64
N LYS A 72 -32.86 -5.07 6.32
CA LYS A 72 -34.30 -5.28 6.50
C LYS A 72 -34.67 -5.77 7.91
N SER A 73 -33.70 -6.17 8.74
CA SER A 73 -33.93 -6.51 10.14
C SER A 73 -33.15 -5.59 11.07
N THR A 74 -33.83 -5.01 12.07
CA THR A 74 -33.31 -4.06 13.06
C THR A 74 -32.26 -4.63 14.04
N GLN A 75 -31.71 -5.81 13.76
CA GLN A 75 -30.67 -6.44 14.56
C GLN A 75 -29.63 -7.07 13.62
N PHE A 76 -28.38 -6.73 13.89
CA PHE A 76 -27.23 -7.26 13.17
C PHE A 76 -26.87 -8.67 13.66
N ASP A 77 -26.66 -9.62 12.75
CA ASP A 77 -26.33 -11.02 13.09
C ASP A 77 -24.91 -11.23 13.65
N LYS A 78 -23.97 -10.34 13.31
CA LYS A 78 -22.58 -10.38 13.79
C LYS A 78 -22.08 -8.98 14.12
N THR A 79 -21.30 -8.82 15.20
CA THR A 79 -20.61 -7.55 15.47
C THR A 79 -19.38 -7.40 14.58
N ILE A 80 -18.90 -6.17 14.42
CA ILE A 80 -17.73 -5.89 13.58
C ILE A 80 -16.46 -6.50 14.16
N GLU A 81 -16.35 -6.58 15.50
CA GLU A 81 -15.29 -7.31 16.18
C GLU A 81 -15.33 -8.82 15.87
N GLN A 82 -16.52 -9.40 15.73
CA GLN A 82 -16.66 -10.80 15.31
C GLN A 82 -16.23 -10.98 13.85
N ILE A 83 -16.60 -10.04 12.96
CA ILE A 83 -16.16 -10.05 11.56
C ILE A 83 -14.62 -9.92 11.47
N LEU A 84 -14.00 -9.06 12.29
CA LEU A 84 -12.55 -8.89 12.36
C LEU A 84 -11.85 -10.15 12.88
N HIS A 85 -12.42 -10.77 13.92
CA HIS A 85 -11.90 -12.02 14.47
C HIS A 85 -12.00 -13.17 13.44
N ASP A 86 -13.15 -13.31 12.79
CA ASP A 86 -13.43 -14.36 11.80
C ASP A 86 -12.54 -14.22 10.55
N SER A 87 -12.21 -12.98 10.16
CA SER A 87 -11.30 -12.71 9.04
C SER A 87 -9.83 -12.98 9.37
N LYS A 88 -9.49 -13.24 10.64
CA LYS A 88 -8.12 -13.42 11.15
C LYS A 88 -7.19 -12.24 10.83
N PHE A 89 -7.75 -11.05 10.66
CA PHE A 89 -6.97 -9.85 10.44
C PHE A 89 -6.46 -9.29 11.77
N ALA A 90 -5.15 -9.17 11.93
CA ALA A 90 -4.55 -8.45 13.05
C ALA A 90 -4.78 -6.94 12.86
N GLY A 91 -5.97 -6.49 13.29
CA GLY A 91 -6.43 -5.11 13.15
C GLY A 91 -6.33 -4.33 14.46
N SER A 92 -5.20 -4.44 15.19
CA SER A 92 -4.98 -3.56 16.33
C SER A 92 -4.84 -2.11 15.84
N TRP A 93 -5.02 -1.13 16.74
CA TRP A 93 -4.85 0.27 16.36
C TRP A 93 -3.45 0.54 15.77
N ASN A 94 -2.43 -0.13 16.30
CA ASN A 94 -1.04 0.00 15.84
C ASN A 94 -0.85 -0.59 14.44
N ASP A 95 -1.45 -1.74 14.16
CA ASP A 95 -1.37 -2.35 12.83
C ASP A 95 -2.02 -1.42 11.79
N ILE A 96 -3.16 -0.84 12.15
CA ILE A 96 -3.94 0.05 11.28
C ILE A 96 -3.20 1.36 10.99
N THR A 97 -2.62 2.01 12.02
CA THR A 97 -1.82 3.22 11.82
C THR A 97 -0.56 2.95 11.00
N PHE A 98 0.08 1.79 11.21
CA PHE A 98 1.21 1.36 10.41
C PHE A 98 0.82 1.15 8.93
N TYR A 99 -0.21 0.35 8.65
CA TYR A 99 -0.69 0.13 7.27
C TYR A 99 -1.14 1.41 6.59
N ALA A 100 -1.81 2.30 7.31
CA ALA A 100 -2.15 3.64 6.84
C ALA A 100 -0.90 4.41 6.39
N GLY A 101 0.16 4.39 7.21
CA GLY A 101 1.43 5.03 6.90
C GLY A 101 2.09 4.45 5.64
N CYS A 102 2.09 3.12 5.54
CA CYS A 102 2.56 2.41 4.36
C CYS A 102 1.83 2.85 3.08
N VAL A 103 0.49 2.93 3.11
CA VAL A 103 -0.30 3.42 1.97
C VAL A 103 0.08 4.86 1.63
N LEU A 104 0.22 5.76 2.61
CA LEU A 104 0.60 7.15 2.37
C LEU A 104 1.97 7.26 1.70
N GLN A 105 2.97 6.49 2.16
CA GLN A 105 4.32 6.52 1.59
C GLN A 105 4.33 5.99 0.15
N TYR A 106 3.68 4.85 -0.11
CA TYR A 106 3.54 4.33 -1.47
C TYR A 106 2.84 5.33 -2.39
N SER A 107 1.70 5.87 -1.94
CA SER A 107 0.88 6.80 -2.71
C SER A 107 1.64 8.08 -3.03
N LYS A 108 2.36 8.67 -2.07
CA LYS A 108 3.18 9.87 -2.29
C LYS A 108 4.26 9.60 -3.33
N PHE A 109 4.98 8.49 -3.21
CA PHE A 109 6.01 8.14 -4.18
C PHE A 109 5.44 7.99 -5.59
N MET A 110 4.35 7.24 -5.75
CA MET A 110 3.73 7.03 -7.06
C MET A 110 3.17 8.33 -7.63
N ARG A 111 2.48 9.15 -6.82
CA ARG A 111 1.97 10.45 -7.26
C ARG A 111 3.06 11.40 -7.74
N SER A 112 4.23 11.40 -7.08
CA SER A 112 5.32 12.32 -7.45
C SER A 112 6.14 11.87 -8.65
N ASN A 113 6.18 10.57 -8.96
CA ASN A 113 7.08 10.02 -9.99
C ASN A 113 6.34 9.37 -11.17
N PHE A 114 5.08 8.98 -10.98
CA PHE A 114 4.22 8.24 -11.91
C PHE A 114 2.78 8.76 -11.80
N GLU A 115 2.63 10.08 -11.94
CA GLU A 115 1.36 10.78 -11.70
C GLU A 115 0.24 10.27 -12.62
N THR A 116 0.54 9.99 -13.89
CA THR A 116 -0.44 9.52 -14.87
C THR A 116 -0.98 8.14 -14.51
N GLU A 117 -0.10 7.21 -14.12
CA GLU A 117 -0.45 5.86 -13.69
C GLU A 117 -1.27 5.91 -12.40
N TRP A 118 -0.86 6.77 -11.46
CA TRP A 118 -1.61 6.99 -10.22
C TRP A 118 -3.04 7.47 -10.48
N HIS A 119 -3.20 8.57 -11.23
CA HIS A 119 -4.53 9.15 -11.50
C HIS A 119 -5.42 8.20 -12.29
N THR A 120 -4.84 7.46 -13.23
CA THR A 120 -5.57 6.45 -14.02
C THR A 120 -6.10 5.34 -13.11
N ALA A 121 -5.26 4.79 -12.24
CA ALA A 121 -5.65 3.75 -11.29
C ALA A 121 -6.69 4.26 -10.29
N GLU A 122 -6.50 5.44 -9.70
CA GLU A 122 -7.44 6.05 -8.74
C GLU A 122 -8.82 6.29 -9.37
N SER A 123 -8.84 6.83 -10.60
CA SER A 123 -10.07 7.11 -11.34
C SER A 123 -10.85 5.84 -11.69
N LYS A 124 -10.15 4.77 -12.08
CA LYS A 124 -10.76 3.48 -12.49
C LYS A 124 -11.60 2.86 -11.38
N TYR A 125 -11.20 3.04 -10.13
CA TYR A 125 -11.90 2.46 -8.98
C TYR A 125 -12.84 3.45 -8.27
N MET A 126 -12.96 4.69 -8.76
CA MET A 126 -13.76 5.78 -8.16
C MET A 126 -13.48 5.99 -6.66
N LEU A 127 -12.24 5.74 -6.25
CA LEU A 127 -11.82 5.83 -4.86
C LEU A 127 -11.36 7.25 -4.58
N SER A 128 -12.29 8.14 -4.20
CA SER A 128 -11.95 9.53 -3.94
C SER A 128 -10.88 9.65 -2.84
N ASN A 129 -9.68 10.08 -3.22
CA ASN A 129 -8.58 10.46 -2.34
C ASN A 129 -8.31 9.51 -1.17
N ILE A 130 -7.98 8.25 -1.45
CA ILE A 130 -7.54 7.28 -0.42
C ILE A 130 -6.44 7.86 0.50
N THR A 131 -5.56 8.71 -0.05
CA THR A 131 -4.52 9.43 0.72
C THR A 131 -5.11 10.41 1.73
N LYS A 132 -6.18 11.13 1.39
CA LYS A 132 -6.84 12.10 2.30
C LYS A 132 -7.60 11.35 3.39
N ASP A 133 -8.32 10.33 2.98
CA ASP A 133 -9.12 9.46 3.86
C ASP A 133 -8.26 8.76 4.91
N ILE A 134 -7.10 8.25 4.50
CA ILE A 134 -6.12 7.62 5.39
C ILE A 134 -5.30 8.66 6.15
N GLY A 135 -5.03 9.84 5.56
CA GLY A 135 -4.29 10.93 6.21
C GLY A 135 -4.96 11.44 7.49
N PHE A 136 -6.29 11.47 7.52
CA PHE A 136 -7.06 11.83 8.71
C PHE A 136 -6.76 10.93 9.94
N LEU A 137 -6.35 9.68 9.71
CA LEU A 137 -6.00 8.76 10.78
C LEU A 137 -4.75 9.21 11.56
N PHE A 138 -3.78 9.80 10.87
CA PHE A 138 -2.55 10.32 11.49
C PHE A 138 -2.81 11.57 12.32
N GLU A 139 -3.69 12.47 11.86
CA GLU A 139 -4.08 13.68 12.61
C GLU A 139 -4.75 13.36 13.96
N ARG A 140 -5.28 12.14 14.10
CA ARG A 140 -6.04 11.68 15.27
C ARG A 140 -5.27 10.71 16.17
N THR A 141 -4.05 10.33 15.78
CA THR A 141 -3.18 9.43 16.56
C THR A 141 -2.32 10.24 17.52
N ASP A 142 -1.98 9.70 18.69
CA ASP A 142 -1.14 10.42 19.62
C ASP A 142 0.32 10.51 19.15
N VAL A 143 1.05 11.47 19.73
CA VAL A 143 2.40 11.86 19.28
C VAL A 143 3.42 10.73 19.41
N GLN A 144 3.36 9.94 20.49
CA GLN A 144 4.33 8.86 20.71
C GLN A 144 4.11 7.74 19.70
N HIS A 145 2.85 7.38 19.42
CA HIS A 145 2.53 6.37 18.42
C HIS A 145 2.90 6.83 17.01
N ILE A 146 2.76 8.13 16.70
CA ILE A 146 3.24 8.68 15.43
C ILE A 146 4.76 8.52 15.30
N GLN A 147 5.53 8.74 16.38
CA GLN A 147 6.99 8.59 16.36
C GLN A 147 7.42 7.15 16.09
N ASP A 148 6.76 6.17 16.70
CA ASP A 148 7.07 4.75 16.50
C ASP A 148 6.76 4.31 15.06
N VAL A 149 5.61 4.74 14.52
CA VAL A 149 5.25 4.51 13.11
C VAL A 149 6.25 5.19 12.18
N ASP A 150 6.63 6.44 12.44
CA ASP A 150 7.60 7.18 11.63
C ASP A 150 8.97 6.48 11.59
N LEU A 151 9.42 5.91 12.70
CA LEU A 151 10.66 5.16 12.78
C LEU A 151 10.64 3.91 11.86
N GLU A 152 9.56 3.13 11.89
CA GLU A 152 9.41 1.95 11.03
C GLU A 152 9.28 2.33 9.55
N LEU A 153 8.57 3.41 9.24
CA LEU A 153 8.47 3.94 7.88
C LEU A 153 9.83 4.44 7.37
N LYS A 154 10.64 5.08 8.22
CA LYS A 154 11.99 5.53 7.86
C LYS A 154 12.91 4.38 7.50
N LYS A 155 12.92 3.30 8.30
CA LYS A 155 13.67 2.07 7.97
C LYS A 155 13.25 1.51 6.61
N SER A 156 11.95 1.53 6.33
CA SER A 156 11.38 1.09 5.05
C SER A 156 11.82 1.99 3.89
N GLN A 157 11.84 3.32 4.09
CA GLN A 157 12.35 4.28 3.10
C GLN A 157 13.82 4.06 2.79
N ASP A 158 14.67 3.86 3.81
CA ASP A 158 16.10 3.60 3.63
C ASP A 158 16.33 2.33 2.79
N LEU A 159 15.52 1.29 3.00
CA LEU A 159 15.54 0.07 2.20
C LEU A 159 15.14 0.32 0.74
N VAL A 160 14.12 1.14 0.48
CA VAL A 160 13.74 1.53 -0.90
C VAL A 160 14.89 2.26 -1.59
N ILE A 161 15.49 3.26 -0.93
CA ILE A 161 16.61 4.03 -1.46
C ILE A 161 17.79 3.12 -1.79
N LYS A 162 18.11 2.19 -0.89
CA LYS A 162 19.17 1.21 -1.11
C LYS A 162 18.90 0.35 -2.35
N ASN A 163 17.70 -0.23 -2.46
CA ASN A 163 17.32 -1.09 -3.59
C ASN A 163 17.41 -0.36 -4.94
N LEU A 164 16.97 0.89 -4.99
CA LEU A 164 17.05 1.72 -6.21
C LEU A 164 18.51 2.02 -6.58
N LYS A 165 19.37 2.33 -5.61
CA LYS A 165 20.80 2.59 -5.84
C LYS A 165 21.55 1.37 -6.35
N GLU A 166 21.37 0.21 -5.71
CA GLU A 166 22.01 -1.04 -6.12
C GLU A 166 21.63 -1.44 -7.55
N LYS A 167 20.39 -1.15 -7.96
CA LYS A 167 19.94 -1.41 -9.33
C LYS A 167 20.60 -0.49 -10.35
N ASN A 168 20.74 0.81 -10.05
CA ASN A 168 21.43 1.74 -10.93
C ASN A 168 22.90 1.33 -11.13
N LEU A 169 23.59 0.92 -10.05
CA LEU A 169 24.97 0.43 -10.11
C LEU A 169 25.10 -0.82 -11.01
N LYS A 170 24.22 -1.81 -10.87
CA LYS A 170 24.22 -3.00 -11.74
C LYS A 170 23.96 -2.67 -13.21
N THR A 171 23.13 -1.65 -13.47
CA THR A 171 22.82 -1.19 -14.83
C THR A 171 24.05 -0.51 -15.45
N GLU A 172 24.77 0.32 -14.69
CA GLU A 172 26.02 0.96 -15.12
C GLU A 172 27.14 -0.08 -15.38
N GLU A 173 27.34 -1.04 -14.48
CA GLU A 173 28.31 -2.14 -14.66
C GLU A 173 28.01 -2.96 -15.94
N SER A 174 26.75 -3.32 -16.18
CA SER A 174 26.35 -4.04 -17.40
C SER A 174 26.53 -3.22 -18.68
N THR A 175 26.46 -1.89 -18.58
CA THR A 175 26.69 -0.97 -19.71
C THR A 175 28.18 -0.85 -20.00
N ILE A 176 29.01 -0.78 -18.95
CA ILE A 176 30.49 -0.76 -19.07
C ILE A 176 31.01 -2.08 -19.66
N GLU A 177 30.47 -3.23 -19.26
CA GLU A 177 30.82 -4.54 -19.85
C GLU A 177 30.43 -4.66 -21.33
N LYS A 178 29.28 -4.08 -21.74
CA LYS A 178 28.87 -4.06 -23.15
C LYS A 178 29.72 -3.13 -24.01
N VAL A 179 30.19 -2.00 -23.47
CA VAL A 179 31.04 -1.03 -24.20
C VAL A 179 32.49 -1.53 -24.31
N SER A 180 32.95 -2.41 -23.42
CA SER A 180 34.31 -2.97 -23.45
C SER A 180 34.49 -4.15 -24.41
N PHE A 181 33.45 -4.58 -25.14
CA PHE A 181 33.47 -5.71 -26.08
C PHE A 181 33.39 -5.35 -27.58
N SER A 182 33.84 -4.15 -28.00
CA SER A 182 33.78 -3.74 -29.42
C SER A 182 35.10 -3.35 -30.10
N TYR A 183 36.26 -3.70 -29.56
CA TYR A 183 37.54 -3.50 -30.25
C TYR A 183 38.43 -4.72 -30.15
N THR A 184 38.17 -5.70 -31.01
CA THR A 184 39.17 -6.49 -31.75
C THR A 184 38.41 -7.57 -32.50
N ASP A 185 38.22 -7.39 -33.80
CA ASP A 185 38.20 -8.47 -34.80
C ASP A 185 37.96 -7.85 -36.18
N ARG A 186 38.98 -7.13 -36.67
CA ARG A 186 39.21 -7.07 -38.12
C ARG A 186 40.38 -8.02 -38.40
N PRO A 187 40.16 -9.12 -39.13
CA PRO A 187 41.28 -9.93 -39.57
C PRO A 187 42.10 -9.17 -40.64
N PRO A 188 43.39 -9.49 -40.76
CA PRO A 188 44.34 -8.83 -41.66
C PRO A 188 44.02 -9.00 -43.15
#